data_AF-A0A935NY98-F1
#
_entry.id   AF-A0A935NY98-F1
#
_cell.length_a   1.000
_cell.length_b   1.000
_cell.length_c   1.000
_cell.angle_alpha   90.00
_cell.angle_beta   90.00
_cell.angle_gamma   90.00
#
_symmetry.space_group_name_H-M   'P 1'
#
loop_
_entity.id
_entity.type
_entity.pdbx_description
1 polymer ?
#
loop_
_entity_poly.entity_id
_entity_poly.type
_entity_poly.pdbx_seq_one_letter_code
_entity_poly.pdbx_strand_id
1 'polypeptide(L)'
;MPTATPRPKASRAASAAAAPALSTTTAAPSRGADDEVSADCAGDAACAKQEAPPSEQARRLAAEVALLDRARAHLASGAFTAAADALSEHARTFDDGVLTAEAEVLRIDVLVQTKQRDQARARAAAFLLRYPSSPLAHRVRAISPALTPDAVGVPPLANP
;
A
#
# COMPACT_ATOMS: atom_id res chain seq x y z
N MET A 1 -28.35 18.56 -47.88
CA MET A 1 -27.36 18.36 -48.97
C MET A 1 -26.00 18.80 -48.43
N PRO A 2 -24.91 18.00 -48.40
CA PRO A 2 -24.75 16.56 -48.29
C PRO A 2 -24.17 16.12 -46.91
N THR A 3 -24.55 14.92 -46.50
CA THR A 3 -23.95 14.08 -45.46
C THR A 3 -22.68 13.40 -45.99
N ALA A 4 -21.61 13.30 -45.20
CA ALA A 4 -20.51 12.38 -45.48
C ALA A 4 -19.75 11.98 -44.20
N THR A 5 -20.13 10.83 -43.65
CA THR A 5 -19.37 10.08 -42.65
C THR A 5 -18.43 9.11 -43.37
N PRO A 6 -17.11 9.12 -43.10
CA PRO A 6 -16.25 8.01 -43.51
C PRO A 6 -16.32 6.88 -42.47
N ARG A 7 -16.68 5.70 -42.96
CA ARG A 7 -16.67 4.41 -42.26
C ARG A 7 -15.45 3.62 -42.72
N PRO A 8 -14.50 3.25 -41.84
CA PRO A 8 -13.62 2.14 -42.12
C PRO A 8 -14.19 0.82 -41.59
N LYS A 9 -14.06 -0.20 -42.43
CA LYS A 9 -14.59 -1.56 -42.29
C LYS A 9 -13.72 -2.40 -41.34
N ALA A 10 -14.43 -3.14 -40.49
CA ALA A 10 -14.19 -4.52 -40.05
C ALA A 10 -12.75 -5.08 -40.06
N SER A 11 -12.24 -5.38 -38.87
CA SER A 11 -11.48 -6.60 -38.64
C SER A 11 -12.30 -7.51 -37.72
N ARG A 12 -12.79 -8.60 -38.32
CA ARG A 12 -13.43 -9.73 -37.63
C ARG A 12 -12.31 -10.69 -37.25
N ALA A 13 -12.11 -10.92 -35.96
CA ALA A 13 -11.47 -12.13 -35.46
C ALA A 13 -12.36 -12.67 -34.33
N ALA A 14 -13.04 -13.76 -34.64
CA ALA A 14 -13.67 -14.63 -33.66
C ALA A 14 -12.57 -15.32 -32.84
N SER A 15 -12.80 -15.61 -31.56
CA SER A 15 -12.77 -16.99 -31.04
C SER A 15 -12.96 -17.03 -29.51
N ALA A 16 -13.85 -17.93 -29.07
CA ALA A 16 -13.93 -18.64 -27.77
C ALA A 16 -14.07 -17.81 -26.48
N ALA A 17 -15.16 -17.83 -25.71
CA ALA A 17 -15.88 -18.94 -25.06
C ALA A 17 -15.03 -19.75 -24.05
N ALA A 18 -15.57 -19.85 -22.82
CA ALA A 18 -15.27 -20.76 -21.71
C ALA A 18 -14.22 -20.32 -20.65
N ALA A 19 -14.74 -19.89 -19.50
CA ALA A 19 -14.30 -20.39 -18.19
C ALA A 19 -15.32 -21.48 -17.75
N PRO A 20 -15.08 -22.35 -16.74
CA PRO A 20 -13.88 -22.65 -15.93
C PRO A 20 -13.54 -24.17 -15.87
N ALA A 21 -12.37 -24.57 -15.35
CA ALA A 21 -12.18 -25.78 -14.52
C ALA A 21 -10.70 -26.02 -14.14
N LEU A 22 -10.42 -25.90 -12.84
CA LEU A 22 -9.71 -26.87 -11.99
C LEU A 22 -8.74 -27.85 -12.69
N SER A 23 -7.43 -27.67 -12.49
CA SER A 23 -6.45 -28.76 -12.55
C SER A 23 -5.72 -28.81 -11.22
N THR A 24 -6.27 -29.61 -10.32
CA THR A 24 -5.62 -30.13 -9.13
C THR A 24 -4.50 -31.07 -9.57
N THR A 25 -3.25 -30.71 -9.25
CA THR A 25 -2.15 -31.66 -9.33
C THR A 25 -2.34 -32.71 -8.24
N THR A 26 -2.62 -33.93 -8.68
CA THR A 26 -2.65 -35.14 -7.88
C THR A 26 -1.23 -35.72 -7.89
N ALA A 27 -0.57 -35.70 -6.74
CA ALA A 27 0.63 -36.50 -6.51
C ALA A 27 0.31 -37.39 -5.31
N ALA A 28 0.14 -38.68 -5.61
CA ALA A 28 -0.24 -39.74 -4.71
C ALA A 28 0.84 -40.03 -3.63
N PRO A 29 0.45 -40.69 -2.52
CA PRO A 29 1.25 -40.80 -1.31
C PRO A 29 2.21 -41.98 -1.37
N SER A 30 3.45 -41.77 -0.91
CA SER A 30 4.34 -42.87 -0.53
C SER A 30 4.46 -42.90 0.98
N ARG A 31 3.88 -43.98 1.50
CA ARG A 31 3.94 -44.52 2.85
C ARG A 31 5.40 -44.71 3.27
N GLY A 32 5.78 -44.12 4.40
CA GLY A 32 6.93 -44.46 5.20
C GLY A 32 6.52 -44.31 6.65
N ALA A 33 5.90 -45.36 7.18
CA ALA A 33 5.62 -45.48 8.59
C ALA A 33 6.86 -46.05 9.29
N ASP A 34 7.03 -45.62 10.54
CA ASP A 34 7.76 -46.27 11.62
C ASP A 34 9.30 -46.19 11.58
N ASP A 35 9.87 -45.30 12.40
CA ASP A 35 10.76 -45.72 13.49
C ASP A 35 10.84 -44.62 14.56
N GLU A 36 10.21 -44.88 15.70
CA GLU A 36 10.61 -44.29 16.98
C GLU A 36 11.99 -44.86 17.35
N VAL A 37 12.98 -44.00 17.54
CA VAL A 37 13.66 -43.82 18.84
C VAL A 37 14.78 -42.79 18.70
N SER A 38 14.84 -41.90 19.68
CA SER A 38 16.05 -41.60 20.48
C SER A 38 16.09 -40.13 20.85
N ALA A 39 15.52 -39.84 22.00
CA ALA A 39 16.01 -38.76 22.83
C ALA A 39 17.44 -39.10 23.23
N ASP A 40 18.41 -38.25 22.87
CA ASP A 40 19.54 -37.98 23.74
C ASP A 40 20.02 -36.54 23.58
N CYS A 41 20.30 -35.94 24.72
CA CYS A 41 20.70 -34.55 24.91
C CYS A 41 22.16 -34.33 24.51
N ALA A 42 22.40 -33.25 23.76
CA ALA A 42 23.50 -32.28 23.91
C ALA A 42 23.60 -31.54 22.57
N GLY A 43 23.33 -30.25 22.48
CA GLY A 43 23.99 -29.21 23.25
C GLY A 43 24.85 -28.42 22.28
N ASP A 44 24.25 -27.50 21.53
CA ASP A 44 24.96 -26.35 21.00
C ASP A 44 24.35 -25.10 21.63
N ALA A 45 24.88 -24.79 22.80
CA ALA A 45 24.74 -23.48 23.41
C ALA A 45 25.76 -22.55 22.74
N ALA A 46 25.34 -21.77 21.76
CA ALA A 46 26.02 -20.52 21.44
C ALA A 46 25.11 -19.55 20.68
N CYS A 47 24.72 -18.49 21.39
CA CYS A 47 24.05 -17.29 20.91
C CYS A 47 22.52 -17.34 20.75
N ALA A 48 21.82 -17.92 21.73
CA ALA A 48 20.54 -17.31 22.12
C ALA A 48 20.87 -15.95 22.76
N LYS A 49 20.93 -14.92 21.93
CA LYS A 49 21.03 -13.54 22.37
C LYS A 49 19.79 -13.28 23.22
N GLN A 50 19.98 -13.31 24.54
CA GLN A 50 18.96 -12.98 25.51
C GLN A 50 18.62 -11.51 25.29
N GLU A 51 17.68 -11.26 24.39
CA GLU A 51 17.24 -9.94 24.02
C GLU A 51 16.54 -9.37 25.25
N ALA A 52 17.18 -8.36 25.86
CA ALA A 52 16.59 -7.63 26.95
C ALA A 52 15.18 -7.18 26.52
N PRO A 53 14.18 -7.20 27.43
CA PRO A 53 12.83 -6.81 27.08
C PRO A 53 12.88 -5.44 26.41
N PRO A 54 12.23 -5.27 25.24
CA PRO A 54 12.29 -4.01 24.51
C PRO A 54 11.80 -2.88 25.41
N SER A 55 12.55 -1.78 25.43
CA SER A 55 12.17 -0.59 26.18
C SER A 55 10.76 -0.15 25.81
N GLU A 56 10.07 0.52 26.72
CA GLU A 56 8.70 1.01 26.46
C GLU A 56 8.62 1.88 25.20
N GLN A 57 9.65 2.68 24.89
CA GLN A 57 9.70 3.42 23.62
C GLN A 57 9.77 2.49 22.39
N ALA A 58 10.53 1.40 22.44
CA ALA A 58 10.62 0.44 21.34
C ALA A 58 9.29 -0.30 21.12
N ARG A 59 8.59 -0.65 22.21
CA ARG A 59 7.23 -1.23 22.14
C ARG A 59 6.23 -0.24 21.54
N ARG A 60 6.29 1.03 21.94
CA ARG A 60 5.44 2.10 21.43
C ARG A 60 5.66 2.32 19.92
N LEU A 61 6.91 2.38 19.49
CA LEU A 61 7.26 2.51 18.07
C LEU A 61 6.80 1.31 17.25
N ALA A 62 6.99 0.09 17.76
CA ALA A 62 6.53 -1.13 17.09
C ALA A 62 5.00 -1.15 16.94
N ALA A 63 4.26 -0.72 17.96
CA ALA A 63 2.81 -0.59 17.89
C ALA A 63 2.37 0.50 16.90
N GLU A 64 3.08 1.63 16.84
CA GLU A 64 2.83 2.69 15.87
C GLU A 64 3.03 2.20 14.43
N VAL A 65 4.14 1.50 14.16
CA VAL A 65 4.41 0.88 12.85
C VAL A 65 3.33 -0.12 12.47
N ALA A 66 2.91 -0.99 13.40
CA ALA A 66 1.88 -2.00 13.14
C ALA A 66 0.53 -1.39 12.73
N LEU A 67 0.13 -0.27 13.37
CA LEU A 67 -1.09 0.45 12.98
C LEU A 67 -0.97 1.06 11.58
N LEU A 68 0.16 1.69 11.26
CA LEU A 68 0.37 2.30 9.95
C LEU A 68 0.50 1.26 8.83
N ASP A 69 1.12 0.12 9.11
CA ASP A 69 1.19 -1.01 8.18
C ASP A 69 -0.21 -1.56 7.88
N ARG A 70 -1.04 -1.75 8.92
CA ARG A 70 -2.43 -2.15 8.75
C ARG A 70 -3.23 -1.14 7.92
N ALA A 71 -3.04 0.16 8.15
CA ALA A 71 -3.66 1.20 7.34
C ALA A 71 -3.23 1.13 5.87
N ARG A 72 -1.95 0.86 5.59
CA ARG A 72 -1.42 0.66 4.23
C ARG A 72 -2.00 -0.57 3.56
N ALA A 73 -2.11 -1.68 4.28
CA ALA A 73 -2.73 -2.91 3.78
C ALA A 73 -4.20 -2.69 3.41
N HIS A 74 -4.95 -1.95 4.23
CA HIS A 74 -6.34 -1.56 3.94
C HIS A 74 -6.45 -0.65 2.72
N LEU A 75 -5.53 0.31 2.56
CA LEU A 75 -5.45 1.14 1.35
C LEU A 75 -5.21 0.31 0.09
N ALA A 76 -4.27 -0.63 0.14
CA ALA A 76 -3.92 -1.49 -0.99
C ALA A 76 -5.08 -2.42 -1.41
N SER A 77 -5.90 -2.83 -0.45
CA SER A 77 -7.08 -3.68 -0.66
C SER A 77 -8.37 -2.89 -0.96
N GLY A 78 -8.31 -1.56 -0.99
CA GLY A 78 -9.48 -0.71 -1.25
C GLY A 78 -10.45 -0.56 -0.07
N ALA A 79 -10.06 -1.04 1.11
CA ALA A 79 -10.83 -0.93 2.35
C ALA A 79 -10.64 0.45 3.01
N PHE A 80 -11.02 1.52 2.30
CA PHE A 80 -10.74 2.91 2.70
C PHE A 80 -11.32 3.31 4.06
N THR A 81 -12.49 2.78 4.43
CA THR A 81 -13.10 3.02 5.75
C THR A 81 -12.26 2.38 6.87
N ALA A 82 -11.76 1.17 6.66
CA ALA A 82 -10.91 0.48 7.64
C ALA A 82 -9.52 1.16 7.75
N ALA A 83 -9.00 1.70 6.65
CA ALA A 83 -7.79 2.53 6.67
C ALA A 83 -8.01 3.82 7.47
N ALA A 84 -9.13 4.53 7.25
CA ALA A 84 -9.47 5.75 7.98
C ALA A 84 -9.62 5.51 9.50
N ASP A 85 -10.22 4.38 9.87
CA ASP A 85 -10.39 3.97 11.27
C ASP A 85 -9.03 3.70 11.94
N ALA A 86 -8.17 2.90 11.30
CA ALA A 86 -6.81 2.62 11.79
C ALA A 86 -5.97 3.90 11.96
N LEU A 87 -6.09 4.86 11.05
CA LEU A 87 -5.41 6.16 11.16
C LEU A 87 -5.99 7.05 12.25
N SER A 88 -7.28 6.92 12.53
CA SER A 88 -7.94 7.66 13.62
C SER A 88 -7.54 7.09 14.99
N GLU A 89 -7.40 5.77 15.08
CA GLU A 89 -6.85 5.09 16.26
C GLU A 89 -5.39 5.51 16.51
N HIS A 90 -4.58 5.55 15.45
CA HIS A 90 -3.20 6.05 15.52
C HIS A 90 -3.15 7.47 16.09
N ALA A 91 -3.98 8.39 15.57
CA ALA A 91 -4.00 9.77 16.05
C ALA A 91 -4.41 9.90 17.53
N ARG A 92 -5.29 9.02 18.02
CA ARG A 92 -5.70 9.01 19.44
C ARG A 92 -4.62 8.44 20.36
N THR A 93 -3.89 7.44 19.88
CA THR A 93 -2.94 6.68 20.70
C THR A 93 -1.51 7.25 20.63
N PHE A 94 -1.18 7.91 19.51
CA PHE A 94 0.16 8.37 19.15
C PHE A 94 0.15 9.81 18.59
N ASP A 95 -0.50 10.75 19.29
CA ASP A 95 -0.55 12.17 18.88
C ASP A 95 0.86 12.80 18.78
N ASP A 96 1.77 12.41 19.68
CA ASP A 96 3.20 12.78 19.68
C ASP A 96 4.11 11.71 19.04
N GLY A 97 3.54 10.82 18.22
CA GLY A 97 4.26 9.76 17.54
C GLY A 97 5.29 10.29 16.53
N VAL A 98 6.40 9.57 16.37
CA VAL A 98 7.43 9.93 15.37
C VAL A 98 6.95 9.69 13.94
N LEU A 99 5.90 8.88 13.75
CA LEU A 99 5.33 8.55 12.44
C LEU A 99 4.02 9.31 12.16
N THR A 100 3.73 10.38 12.90
CA THR A 100 2.60 11.28 12.65
C THR A 100 2.59 11.87 11.25
N ALA A 101 3.77 12.22 10.71
CA ALA A 101 3.90 12.70 9.34
C ALA A 101 3.52 11.63 8.31
N GLU A 102 3.93 10.37 8.51
CA GLU A 102 3.53 9.24 7.65
C GLU A 102 2.02 8.98 7.72
N ALA A 103 1.46 9.00 8.94
CA ALA A 103 0.03 8.84 9.16
C ALA A 103 -0.79 9.89 8.41
N GLU A 104 -0.34 11.14 8.42
CA GLU A 104 -1.03 12.23 7.72
C GLU A 104 -0.99 12.06 6.20
N VAL A 105 0.11 11.57 5.62
CA VAL A 105 0.17 11.23 4.19
C VAL A 105 -0.81 10.13 3.83
N LEU A 106 -0.89 9.07 4.64
CA LEU A 106 -1.86 7.99 4.42
C LEU A 106 -3.31 8.49 4.53
N ARG A 107 -3.57 9.43 5.44
CA ARG A 107 -4.90 10.05 5.57
C ARG A 107 -5.26 10.86 4.32
N ILE A 108 -4.32 11.61 3.77
CA ILE A 108 -4.51 12.32 2.49
C ILE A 108 -4.81 11.31 1.37
N ASP A 109 -4.07 10.19 1.31
CA ASP A 109 -4.28 9.13 0.32
C ASP A 109 -5.69 8.53 0.40
N VAL A 110 -6.16 8.21 1.61
CA VAL A 110 -7.55 7.76 1.84
C VAL A 110 -8.57 8.79 1.33
N LEU A 111 -8.35 10.08 1.60
CA LEU A 111 -9.26 11.15 1.15
C LEU A 111 -9.29 11.28 -0.38
N VAL A 112 -8.14 11.15 -1.04
CA VAL A 112 -8.04 11.13 -2.51
C VAL A 112 -8.83 9.94 -3.08
N GLN A 113 -8.62 8.75 -2.53
CA GLN A 113 -9.26 7.52 -2.99
C GLN A 113 -10.77 7.50 -2.75
N THR A 114 -11.23 8.10 -1.65
CA THR A 114 -12.66 8.26 -1.33
C THR A 114 -13.32 9.46 -2.03
N LYS A 115 -12.61 10.11 -2.97
CA LYS A 115 -13.09 11.28 -3.76
C LYS A 115 -13.40 12.53 -2.93
N GLN A 116 -12.89 12.62 -1.70
CA GLN A 116 -13.01 13.80 -0.82
C GLN A 116 -11.92 14.84 -1.14
N ARG A 117 -11.94 15.35 -2.37
CA ARG A 117 -10.85 16.16 -2.94
C ARG A 117 -10.61 17.47 -2.19
N ASP A 118 -11.66 18.14 -1.73
CA ASP A 118 -11.53 19.41 -0.99
C ASP A 118 -10.79 19.22 0.34
N GLN A 119 -11.15 18.17 1.09
CA GLN A 119 -10.48 17.83 2.35
C GLN A 119 -9.05 17.38 2.11
N ALA A 120 -8.82 16.53 1.09
CA ALA A 120 -7.48 16.09 0.69
C ALA A 120 -6.58 17.30 0.36
N ARG A 121 -7.09 18.27 -0.40
CA ARG A 121 -6.35 19.48 -0.80
C ARG A 121 -6.01 20.37 0.40
N ALA A 122 -6.96 20.60 1.30
CA ALA A 122 -6.72 21.39 2.51
C ALA A 122 -5.64 20.74 3.39
N ARG A 123 -5.72 19.43 3.61
CA ARG A 123 -4.73 18.67 4.39
C ARG A 123 -3.37 18.63 3.71
N ALA A 124 -3.32 18.38 2.39
CA ALA A 124 -2.08 18.38 1.62
C ALA A 124 -1.38 19.74 1.66
N ALA A 125 -2.12 20.85 1.52
CA ALA A 125 -1.55 22.20 1.63
C ALA A 125 -0.93 22.45 3.03
N ALA A 126 -1.66 22.10 4.09
CA ALA A 126 -1.16 22.22 5.47
C ALA A 126 0.08 21.35 5.71
N PHE A 127 0.11 20.12 5.16
CA PHE A 127 1.26 19.23 5.25
C PHE A 127 2.49 19.80 4.53
N LEU A 128 2.31 20.33 3.32
CA LEU A 128 3.41 20.91 2.53
C LEU A 128 3.96 22.19 3.16
N LEU A 129 3.14 22.97 3.85
CA LEU A 129 3.58 24.12 4.64
C LEU A 129 4.44 23.70 5.83
N ARG A 130 4.12 22.58 6.47
CA ARG A 130 4.81 22.09 7.67
C ARG A 130 6.05 21.25 7.36
N TYR A 131 6.06 20.53 6.24
CA TYR A 131 7.15 19.64 5.83
C TYR A 131 7.63 19.92 4.39
N PRO A 132 8.09 21.13 4.04
CA PRO A 132 8.33 21.52 2.65
C PRO A 132 9.43 20.73 1.93
N SER A 133 10.45 20.28 2.65
CA SER A 133 11.62 19.56 2.11
C SER A 133 11.65 18.08 2.47
N SER A 134 10.55 17.53 3.00
CA SER A 134 10.48 16.11 3.37
C SER A 134 10.26 15.23 2.13
N PRO A 135 10.83 14.01 2.06
CA PRO A 135 10.49 13.04 1.01
C PRO A 135 8.97 12.75 0.95
N LEU A 136 8.28 12.89 2.08
CA LEU A 136 6.83 12.77 2.16
C LEU A 136 6.09 13.86 1.38
N ALA A 137 6.65 15.07 1.29
CA ALA A 137 6.07 16.16 0.51
C ALA A 137 6.02 15.82 -0.98
N HIS A 138 7.06 15.17 -1.49
CA HIS A 138 7.09 14.69 -2.87
C HIS A 138 5.97 13.67 -3.12
N ARG A 139 5.78 12.73 -2.19
CA ARG A 139 4.69 11.74 -2.25
C ARG A 139 3.31 12.40 -2.20
N VAL A 140 3.09 13.37 -1.31
CA VAL A 140 1.82 14.11 -1.21
C VAL A 140 1.48 14.84 -2.51
N ARG A 141 2.48 15.45 -3.16
CA ARG A 141 2.30 16.07 -4.49
C ARG A 141 1.94 15.05 -5.57
N ALA A 142 2.54 13.86 -5.55
CA ALA A 142 2.23 12.80 -6.51
C ALA A 142 0.81 12.23 -6.37
N ILE A 143 0.32 12.05 -5.13
CA ILE A 143 -1.04 11.54 -4.88
C ILE A 143 -2.12 12.61 -4.99
N SER A 144 -1.75 13.89 -4.94
CA SER A 144 -2.66 15.04 -5.08
C SER A 144 -2.43 15.77 -6.42
N PRO A 145 -2.74 15.15 -7.58
CA PRO A 145 -2.55 15.79 -8.89
C PRO A 145 -3.43 17.03 -9.08
N ALA A 146 -4.40 17.28 -8.19
CA ALA A 146 -5.21 18.49 -8.19
C ALA A 146 -4.53 19.71 -7.54
N LEU A 147 -3.33 19.56 -6.96
CA LEU A 147 -2.57 20.69 -6.40
C LEU A 147 -1.57 21.31 -7.38
N THR A 148 -1.43 20.76 -8.59
CA THR A 148 -0.77 21.45 -9.70
C THR A 148 -1.79 22.36 -10.38
N PRO A 149 -1.80 23.69 -10.14
CA PRO A 149 -2.14 24.57 -11.24
C PRO A 149 -1.01 24.39 -12.27
N ASP A 150 -1.36 23.89 -13.45
CA ASP A 150 -0.55 23.89 -14.67
C ASP A 150 0.29 22.65 -15.02
N ALA A 151 0.06 22.24 -16.27
CA ALA A 151 0.92 21.52 -17.21
C ALA A 151 2.19 20.82 -16.70
N VAL A 152 2.24 19.50 -16.93
CA VAL A 152 3.43 18.92 -17.56
C VAL A 152 2.98 18.13 -18.79
N GLY A 153 2.63 18.89 -19.83
CA GLY A 153 2.97 18.46 -21.18
C GLY A 153 4.47 18.66 -21.34
N VAL A 154 5.24 17.57 -21.28
CA VAL A 154 6.58 17.56 -21.87
C VAL A 154 6.35 17.36 -23.37
N PRO A 155 6.50 18.37 -24.25
CA PRO A 155 6.61 18.07 -25.68
C PRO A 155 7.91 17.27 -25.89
N PRO A 156 7.92 16.22 -26.72
CA PRO A 156 9.15 15.54 -27.07
C PRO A 156 10.10 16.56 -27.69
N LEU A 157 11.31 16.67 -27.14
CA LEU A 157 12.42 17.41 -27.73
C LEU A 157 12.72 16.79 -29.11
N ALA A 158 12.11 17.35 -30.16
CA ALA A 158 12.56 17.19 -31.53
C ALA A 158 13.77 18.13 -31.72
N ASN A 159 14.95 17.53 -31.81
CA ASN A 159 16.23 18.19 -32.05
C ASN A 159 16.38 18.41 -33.58
N PRO A 160 16.83 19.59 -34.07
CA PRO A 160 17.06 19.83 -35.50
C PRO A 160 18.24 19.05 -36.08
#